data_AF-A0A813IXT3-F1
#
_entry.id   AF-A0A813IXT3-F1
#
_cell.length_a   1.000
_cell.length_b   1.000
_cell.length_c   1.000
_cell.angle_alpha   90.00
_cell.angle_beta   90.00
_cell.angle_gamma   90.00
#
_symmetry.space_group_name_H-M   'P 1'
#
loop_
_entity.id
_entity.type
_entity.pdbx_description
1 polymer ?
#
loop_
_entity_poly.entity_id
_entity_poly.type
_entity_poly.pdbx_seq_one_letter_code
_entity_poly.pdbx_strand_id
1 'polypeptide(L)'
;MSLASPPGIPGLLDALERLLGLAGSILGSFNIPTPERRPPDALTLSHVRAADRVHQVASVLLRGSDLAVVTRRTPFLAENAEQLWEYYQSLPLDRRLDGLLGLLLAIELCSSCAQLSREQMPRTRRALDIYSGAVGVACAMPTRLFFHLHNICWAYEYRLALREVKGLPVSPMLHATETGAAALQALDGLRQQLGLSVASTSLDTSRSSGRSGWATVLVAVSMGAGAAFWLLGAEGLRTAWETALDRGLRHFRGEASPEGPETSARPALPALPRS
;
A
#
# COMPACT_ATOMS: atom_id res chain seq x y z
N MET A 1 -14.46 54.86 -60.13
CA MET A 1 -13.62 54.66 -58.93
C MET A 1 -13.23 53.19 -58.89
N SER A 2 -12.01 52.87 -59.29
CA SER A 2 -11.44 51.52 -59.31
C SER A 2 -10.45 51.43 -58.16
N LEU A 3 -10.72 50.61 -57.15
CA LEU A 3 -9.81 50.35 -56.04
C LEU A 3 -8.79 49.30 -56.49
N ALA A 4 -7.53 49.72 -56.63
CA ALA A 4 -6.41 48.85 -56.91
C ALA A 4 -6.07 48.03 -55.67
N SER A 5 -6.07 46.70 -55.81
CA SER A 5 -5.57 45.78 -54.78
C SER A 5 -4.05 45.98 -54.58
N PRO A 6 -3.57 45.97 -53.32
CA PRO A 6 -2.14 46.10 -53.05
C PRO A 6 -1.39 44.84 -53.50
N PRO A 7 -0.13 44.97 -53.95
CA PRO A 7 0.71 43.83 -54.28
C PRO A 7 0.99 43.03 -53.01
N GLY A 8 0.51 41.79 -52.96
CA GLY A 8 0.97 40.82 -51.97
C GLY A 8 2.48 40.68 -52.07
N ILE A 9 3.16 40.51 -50.93
CA ILE A 9 4.62 40.37 -50.85
C ILE A 9 4.95 38.87 -50.95
N PRO A 10 5.21 38.30 -52.15
CA PRO A 10 5.69 36.93 -52.27
C PRO A 10 7.13 36.88 -51.72
N GLY A 11 7.34 36.09 -50.67
CA GLY A 11 8.70 35.79 -50.18
C GLY A 11 8.88 35.82 -48.67
N LEU A 12 7.95 36.39 -47.90
CA LEU A 12 8.06 36.40 -46.43
C LEU A 12 7.79 35.01 -45.81
N LEU A 13 6.84 34.27 -46.40
CA LEU A 13 6.57 32.87 -46.01
C LEU A 13 7.76 31.96 -46.32
N ASP A 14 8.32 32.06 -47.53
CA ASP A 14 9.50 31.26 -47.93
C ASP A 14 10.73 31.56 -47.06
N ALA A 15 10.92 32.83 -46.65
CA ALA A 15 11.99 33.22 -45.75
C ALA A 15 11.80 32.61 -44.35
N LEU A 16 10.57 32.60 -43.82
CA LEU A 16 10.24 31.98 -42.54
C LEU A 16 10.46 30.46 -42.57
N GLU A 17 10.04 29.78 -43.64
CA GLU A 17 10.24 28.33 -43.78
C GLU A 17 11.72 27.95 -43.84
N ARG A 18 12.55 28.74 -44.53
CA ARG A 18 14.01 28.53 -44.57
C ARG A 18 14.67 28.77 -43.20
N LEU A 19 14.20 29.78 -42.46
CA LEU A 19 14.71 30.08 -41.12
C LEU A 19 14.32 28.99 -40.11
N LEU A 20 13.10 28.46 -40.22
CA LEU A 20 12.63 27.31 -39.43
C LEU A 20 13.39 26.03 -39.76
N GLY A 21 13.67 25.79 -41.06
CA GLY A 21 14.49 24.66 -41.49
C GLY A 21 15.93 24.72 -40.96
N LEU A 22 16.54 25.90 -40.99
CA LEU A 22 17.89 26.11 -40.43
C LEU A 22 17.91 25.96 -38.91
N ALA A 23 16.92 26.53 -38.20
CA ALA A 23 16.80 26.38 -36.75
C ALA A 23 16.62 24.91 -36.32
N GLY A 24 15.82 24.14 -37.07
CA GLY A 24 15.65 22.71 -36.86
C GLY A 24 16.95 21.92 -37.06
N SER A 25 17.76 22.29 -38.06
CA SER A 25 19.05 21.61 -38.30
C SER A 25 20.10 21.90 -37.23
N ILE A 26 20.11 23.11 -36.67
CA ILE A 26 21.04 23.50 -35.61
C ILE A 26 20.67 22.78 -34.30
N LEU A 27 19.38 22.69 -33.98
CA LEU A 27 18.89 21.96 -32.79
C LEU A 27 19.04 20.43 -32.91
N GLY A 28 18.98 19.87 -34.12
CA GLY A 28 19.19 18.44 -34.37
C GLY A 28 20.66 17.98 -34.29
N SER A 29 21.61 18.92 -34.31
CA SER A 29 23.06 18.61 -34.36
C SER A 29 23.74 18.49 -33.00
N PHE A 30 23.07 18.87 -31.91
CA PHE A 30 23.57 18.68 -30.54
C PHE A 30 23.26 17.28 -30.04
N ASN A 31 23.91 16.28 -30.63
CA ASN A 31 23.94 14.94 -30.07
C ASN A 31 25.00 14.93 -28.96
N ILE A 32 24.66 15.51 -27.80
CA ILE A 32 25.48 15.44 -26.60
C ILE A 32 25.60 13.94 -26.29
N PRO A 33 26.81 13.33 -26.34
CA PRO A 33 26.96 11.92 -26.00
C PRO A 33 26.52 11.77 -24.55
N THR A 34 25.32 11.22 -24.35
CA THR A 34 24.84 10.89 -23.02
C THR A 34 25.79 9.84 -22.46
N PRO A 35 26.42 10.07 -21.29
CA PRO A 35 27.36 9.12 -20.72
C PRO A 35 26.69 7.76 -20.61
N GLU A 36 27.43 6.72 -20.97
CA GLU A 36 26.97 5.34 -20.94
C GLU A 36 26.39 5.04 -19.55
N ARG A 37 25.11 4.68 -19.53
CA ARG A 37 24.35 4.53 -18.28
C ARG A 37 24.91 3.31 -17.54
N ARG A 38 25.74 3.54 -16.52
CA ARG A 38 26.23 2.45 -15.66
C ARG A 38 25.02 1.67 -15.12
N PRO A 39 25.08 0.32 -15.13
CA PRO A 39 24.03 -0.47 -14.49
C PRO A 39 23.93 -0.03 -13.03
N PRO A 40 22.71 0.15 -12.50
CA PRO A 40 22.53 0.64 -11.13
C PRO A 40 23.18 -0.35 -10.14
N ASP A 41 23.99 0.18 -9.22
CA ASP A 41 24.59 -0.61 -8.17
C ASP A 41 23.50 -1.30 -7.32
N ALA A 42 23.80 -2.49 -6.80
CA ALA A 42 22.84 -3.29 -6.03
C ALA A 42 22.23 -2.50 -4.85
N LEU A 43 23.02 -1.62 -4.24
CA LEU A 43 22.61 -0.73 -3.15
C LEU A 43 21.57 0.30 -3.60
N THR A 44 21.81 0.96 -4.73
CA THR A 44 20.89 1.95 -5.30
C THR A 44 19.57 1.28 -5.67
N LEU A 45 19.64 0.15 -6.36
CA LEU A 45 18.48 -0.60 -6.81
C LEU A 45 17.64 -1.13 -5.63
N SER A 46 18.28 -1.61 -4.57
CA SER A 46 17.54 -2.07 -3.38
C SER A 46 16.85 -0.92 -2.64
N HIS A 47 17.46 0.27 -2.55
CA HIS A 47 16.83 1.46 -1.97
C HIS A 47 15.61 1.94 -2.76
N VAL A 48 15.69 1.97 -4.10
CA VAL A 48 14.54 2.33 -4.94
C VAL A 48 13.38 1.37 -4.69
N ARG A 49 13.63 0.06 -4.77
CA ARG A 49 12.59 -0.96 -4.55
C ARG A 49 12.02 -0.90 -3.14
N ALA A 50 12.86 -0.74 -2.13
CA ALA A 50 12.43 -0.62 -0.75
C ALA A 50 11.56 0.62 -0.53
N ALA A 51 11.98 1.78 -1.04
CA ALA A 51 11.20 3.02 -0.95
C ALA A 51 9.83 2.90 -1.62
N ASP A 52 9.76 2.27 -2.79
CA ASP A 52 8.49 2.03 -3.50
C ASP A 52 7.56 1.13 -2.68
N ARG A 53 8.08 0.03 -2.12
CA ARG A 53 7.30 -0.87 -1.23
C ARG A 53 6.78 -0.14 0.00
N VAL A 54 7.63 0.66 0.65
CA VAL A 54 7.24 1.46 1.82
C VAL A 54 6.16 2.47 1.44
N HIS A 55 6.26 3.12 0.30
CA HIS A 55 5.24 4.05 -0.18
C HIS A 55 3.90 3.37 -0.49
N GLN A 56 3.92 2.17 -1.08
CA GLN A 56 2.72 1.36 -1.29
C GLN A 56 2.04 1.02 0.05
N VAL A 57 2.81 0.53 1.03
CA VAL A 57 2.30 0.23 2.37
C VAL A 57 1.77 1.49 3.06
N ALA A 58 2.50 2.60 2.98
CA ALA A 58 2.06 3.88 3.51
C ALA A 58 0.76 4.36 2.88
N SER A 59 0.57 4.15 1.58
CA SER A 59 -0.66 4.50 0.86
C SER A 59 -1.86 3.70 1.38
N VAL A 60 -1.67 2.39 1.62
CA VAL A 60 -2.69 1.54 2.27
C VAL A 60 -2.99 2.01 3.69
N LEU A 61 -1.99 2.54 4.41
CA LEU A 61 -2.14 3.09 5.76
C LEU A 61 -2.56 4.56 5.80
N LEU A 62 -3.13 5.09 4.70
CA LEU A 62 -3.60 6.49 4.57
C LEU A 62 -2.51 7.55 4.82
N ARG A 63 -1.24 7.18 4.60
CA ARG A 63 -0.03 8.02 4.78
C ARG A 63 0.81 8.12 3.51
N GLY A 64 0.27 7.72 2.37
CA GLY A 64 0.96 7.70 1.09
C GLY A 64 1.50 9.06 0.66
N SER A 65 0.72 10.13 0.82
CA SER A 65 1.12 11.50 0.48
C SER A 65 2.37 11.94 1.23
N ASP A 66 2.45 11.58 2.51
CA ASP A 66 3.50 12.05 3.42
C ASP A 66 4.79 11.28 3.15
N LEU A 67 4.68 10.00 2.78
CA LEU A 67 5.81 9.14 2.45
C LEU A 67 6.22 9.22 0.97
N ALA A 68 5.51 9.98 0.14
CA ALA A 68 5.92 10.25 -1.24
C ALA A 68 7.26 11.00 -1.32
N VAL A 69 7.68 11.67 -0.25
CA VAL A 69 9.01 12.27 -0.15
C VAL A 69 10.12 11.21 -0.19
N VAL A 70 9.88 10.03 0.37
CA VAL A 70 10.89 8.95 0.44
C VAL A 70 11.16 8.37 -0.94
N THR A 71 10.15 8.28 -1.81
CA THR A 71 10.33 7.85 -3.20
C THR A 71 10.99 8.94 -4.05
N ARG A 72 10.58 10.21 -3.87
CA ARG A 72 11.15 11.36 -4.59
C ARG A 72 12.61 11.67 -4.19
N ARG A 73 12.95 11.43 -2.92
CA ARG A 73 14.28 11.69 -2.33
C ARG A 73 14.80 10.43 -1.67
N THR A 74 14.99 9.40 -2.48
CA THR A 74 15.45 8.09 -2.00
C THR A 74 16.80 8.23 -1.29
N PRO A 75 17.00 7.60 -0.12
CA PRO A 75 18.21 7.77 0.68
C PRO A 75 19.39 6.95 0.11
N PHE A 76 19.83 7.29 -1.10
CA PHE A 76 20.91 6.57 -1.80
C PHE A 76 22.25 6.58 -1.04
N LEU A 77 22.44 7.58 -0.17
CA LEU A 77 23.64 7.75 0.64
C LEU A 77 23.61 6.96 1.95
N ALA A 78 22.47 6.36 2.31
CA ALA A 78 22.38 5.55 3.53
C ALA A 78 22.96 4.15 3.27
N GLU A 79 24.16 3.90 3.81
CA GLU A 79 24.86 2.62 3.72
C GLU A 79 24.52 1.70 4.89
N ASN A 80 24.02 2.24 6.00
CA ASN A 80 23.67 1.49 7.20
C ASN A 80 22.33 1.94 7.82
N ALA A 81 21.86 1.19 8.82
CA ALA A 81 20.59 1.46 9.48
C ALA A 81 20.58 2.76 10.29
N GLU A 82 21.73 3.20 10.79
CA GLU A 82 21.86 4.45 11.57
C GLU A 82 21.67 5.67 10.66
N GLN A 83 22.34 5.70 9.51
CA GLN A 83 22.18 6.74 8.49
C GLN A 83 20.74 6.77 7.92
N LEU A 84 20.14 5.60 7.72
CA LEU A 84 18.73 5.51 7.33
C LEU A 84 17.81 6.10 8.41
N TRP A 85 18.11 5.86 9.68
CA TRP A 85 17.35 6.43 10.79
C TRP A 85 17.49 7.96 10.86
N GLU A 86 18.71 8.49 10.71
CA GLU A 86 18.96 9.93 10.64
C GLU A 86 18.19 10.58 9.47
N TYR A 87 18.18 9.92 8.31
CA TYR A 87 17.36 10.37 7.18
C TYR A 87 15.87 10.47 7.58
N TYR A 88 15.30 9.43 8.20
CA TYR A 88 13.90 9.45 8.66
C TYR A 88 13.64 10.50 9.74
N GLN A 89 14.60 10.77 10.63
CA GLN A 89 14.49 11.85 11.63
C GLN A 89 14.46 13.23 10.99
N SER A 90 15.13 13.42 9.86
CA SER A 90 15.13 14.68 9.11
C SER A 90 13.82 14.95 8.35
N LEU A 91 12.99 13.92 8.15
CA LEU A 91 11.73 14.07 7.42
C LEU A 91 10.64 14.67 8.32
N PRO A 92 9.84 15.63 7.80
CA PRO A 92 8.72 16.23 8.53
C PRO A 92 7.51 15.29 8.54
N LEU A 93 7.65 14.12 9.17
CA LEU A 93 6.58 13.14 9.31
C LEU A 93 5.73 13.43 10.55
N ASP A 94 4.85 14.43 10.43
CA ASP A 94 3.97 14.82 11.52
C ASP A 94 2.96 13.73 11.88
N ARG A 95 2.54 13.72 13.16
CA ARG A 95 1.43 12.89 13.64
C ARG A 95 0.12 13.42 13.07
N ARG A 96 -0.60 12.60 12.32
CA ARG A 96 -1.89 12.98 11.70
C ARG A 96 -3.00 12.05 12.19
N LEU A 97 -3.63 12.43 13.28
CA LEU A 97 -4.74 11.65 13.87
C LEU A 97 -6.07 11.87 13.13
N ASP A 98 -6.18 12.92 12.32
CA ASP A 98 -7.42 13.26 11.60
C ASP A 98 -7.87 12.13 10.66
N GLY A 99 -6.92 11.51 9.94
CA GLY A 99 -7.22 10.37 9.06
C GLY A 99 -7.71 9.15 9.84
N LEU A 100 -7.16 8.90 11.03
CA LEU A 100 -7.61 7.84 11.92
C LEU A 100 -9.04 8.13 12.44
N LEU A 101 -9.30 9.35 12.89
CA LEU A 101 -10.63 9.76 13.34
C LEU A 101 -11.66 9.63 12.23
N GLY A 102 -11.32 10.03 10.99
CA GLY A 102 -12.17 9.84 9.82
C GLY A 102 -12.47 8.38 9.52
N LEU A 103 -11.45 7.50 9.60
CA LEU A 103 -11.63 6.06 9.44
C LEU A 103 -12.55 5.46 10.52
N LEU A 104 -12.33 5.82 11.79
CA LEU A 104 -13.15 5.34 12.91
C LEU A 104 -14.61 5.80 12.78
N LEU A 105 -14.83 7.06 12.39
CA LEU A 105 -16.16 7.60 12.12
C LEU A 105 -16.84 6.85 10.96
N ALA A 106 -16.12 6.59 9.86
CA ALA A 106 -16.65 5.84 8.74
C ALA A 106 -17.05 4.41 9.15
N ILE A 107 -16.24 3.73 9.96
CA ILE A 107 -16.56 2.41 10.50
C ILE A 107 -17.83 2.45 11.36
N GLU A 108 -17.98 3.47 12.21
CA GLU A 108 -19.15 3.63 13.07
C GLU A 108 -20.44 3.92 12.27
N LEU A 109 -20.34 4.75 11.23
CA LEU A 109 -21.44 5.02 10.30
C LEU A 109 -21.87 3.74 9.56
N CYS A 110 -20.91 2.97 9.05
CA CYS A 110 -21.18 1.69 8.39
C CYS A 110 -21.85 0.68 9.32
N SER A 111 -21.46 0.66 10.60
CA SER A 111 -22.11 -0.18 11.61
C SER A 111 -23.51 0.31 11.97
N SER A 112 -23.74 1.63 11.98
CA SER A 112 -25.05 2.22 12.25
C SER A 112 -26.08 1.95 11.14
N CYS A 113 -25.65 1.86 9.89
CA CYS A 113 -26.52 1.56 8.74
C CYS A 113 -26.89 0.07 8.59
N ALA A 114 -26.65 -0.77 9.61
CA ALA A 114 -26.85 -2.23 9.61
C ALA A 114 -26.08 -3.03 8.54
N GLN A 115 -25.27 -2.38 7.69
CA GLN A 115 -24.46 -3.03 6.65
C GLN A 115 -23.25 -3.77 7.23
N LEU A 116 -22.78 -3.36 8.41
CA LEU A 116 -21.62 -3.92 9.11
C LEU A 116 -21.97 -4.26 10.56
N SER A 117 -23.08 -4.98 10.76
CA SER A 117 -23.42 -5.51 12.08
C SER A 117 -22.38 -6.54 12.52
N ARG A 118 -21.91 -6.39 13.76
CA ARG A 118 -20.90 -7.27 14.38
C ARG A 118 -21.36 -8.72 14.46
N GLU A 119 -22.67 -8.92 14.59
CA GLU A 119 -23.30 -10.24 14.67
C GLU A 119 -23.33 -10.93 13.31
N GLN A 120 -23.57 -10.16 12.23
CA GLN A 120 -23.67 -10.70 10.88
C GLN A 120 -22.30 -10.95 10.24
N MET A 121 -21.32 -10.09 10.50
CA MET A 121 -20.00 -10.15 9.86
C MET A 121 -18.83 -10.00 10.86
N PRO A 122 -18.64 -10.96 11.79
CA PRO A 122 -17.61 -10.85 12.84
C PRO A 122 -16.18 -10.83 12.28
N ARG A 123 -15.93 -11.53 11.16
CA ARG A 123 -14.61 -11.57 10.50
C ARG A 123 -14.26 -10.23 9.88
N THR A 124 -15.20 -9.62 9.15
CA THR A 124 -15.00 -8.32 8.51
C THR A 124 -14.76 -7.23 9.57
N ARG A 125 -15.53 -7.24 10.67
CA ARG A 125 -15.30 -6.29 11.77
C ARG A 125 -13.92 -6.46 12.39
N ARG A 126 -13.50 -7.70 12.66
CA ARG A 126 -12.15 -7.98 13.19
C ARG A 126 -11.05 -7.49 12.24
N ALA A 127 -11.23 -7.65 10.93
CA ALA A 127 -10.29 -7.13 9.94
C ALA A 127 -10.22 -5.59 9.96
N LEU A 128 -11.37 -4.91 10.06
CA LEU A 128 -11.43 -3.46 10.21
C LEU A 128 -10.80 -2.96 11.51
N ASP A 129 -10.99 -3.68 12.63
CA ASP A 129 -10.37 -3.33 13.91
C ASP A 129 -8.84 -3.46 13.83
N ILE A 130 -8.32 -4.53 13.20
CA ILE A 130 -6.88 -4.72 12.96
C ILE A 130 -6.33 -3.62 12.06
N TYR A 131 -7.03 -3.32 10.96
CA TYR A 131 -6.63 -2.27 10.02
C TYR A 131 -6.63 -0.89 10.67
N SER A 132 -7.66 -0.58 11.48
CA SER A 132 -7.73 0.68 12.24
C SER A 132 -6.60 0.78 13.24
N GLY A 133 -6.23 -0.33 13.89
CA GLY A 133 -5.02 -0.40 14.71
C GLY A 133 -3.75 -0.09 13.92
N ALA A 134 -3.62 -0.65 12.71
CA ALA A 134 -2.49 -0.39 11.81
C ALA A 134 -2.35 1.08 11.46
N VAL A 135 -3.45 1.68 11.00
CA VAL A 135 -3.53 3.11 10.68
C VAL A 135 -3.23 3.93 11.93
N GLY A 136 -3.76 3.54 13.08
CA GLY A 136 -3.52 4.21 14.36
C GLY A 136 -2.04 4.28 14.72
N VAL A 137 -1.30 3.17 14.61
CA VAL A 137 0.14 3.21 14.89
C VAL A 137 0.92 3.98 13.83
N ALA A 138 0.51 3.87 12.55
CA ALA A 138 1.12 4.66 11.47
C ALA A 138 0.95 6.17 11.67
N CYS A 139 -0.20 6.59 12.21
CA CYS A 139 -0.48 7.99 12.54
C CYS A 139 0.22 8.46 13.81
N ALA A 140 0.36 7.62 14.84
CA ALA A 140 0.95 7.98 16.13
C ALA A 140 2.49 8.01 16.12
N MET A 141 3.11 7.07 15.41
CA MET A 141 4.57 6.89 15.37
C MET A 141 5.09 6.67 13.94
N PRO A 142 4.79 7.58 12.98
CA PRO A 142 5.11 7.39 11.57
C PRO A 142 6.60 7.16 11.34
N THR A 143 7.47 8.00 11.90
CA THR A 143 8.92 7.93 11.71
C THR A 143 9.49 6.56 12.09
N ARG A 144 9.10 6.02 13.26
CA ARG A 144 9.55 4.71 13.73
C ARG A 144 9.01 3.58 12.88
N LEU A 145 7.71 3.59 12.59
CA LEU A 145 7.07 2.53 11.82
C LEU A 145 7.69 2.44 10.42
N PHE A 146 7.76 3.55 9.70
CA PHE A 146 8.23 3.56 8.32
C PHE A 146 9.73 3.35 8.21
N PHE A 147 10.53 3.77 9.19
CA PHE A 147 11.94 3.36 9.28
C PHE A 147 12.09 1.85 9.35
N HIS A 148 11.39 1.18 10.28
CA HIS A 148 11.52 -0.28 10.43
C HIS A 148 11.02 -1.02 9.20
N LEU A 149 9.90 -0.58 8.59
CA LEU A 149 9.42 -1.14 7.33
C LEU A 149 10.47 -0.97 6.22
N HIS A 150 11.04 0.22 6.07
CA HIS A 150 12.09 0.48 5.09
C HIS A 150 13.29 -0.42 5.32
N ASN A 151 13.78 -0.51 6.55
CA ASN A 151 14.94 -1.33 6.89
C ASN A 151 14.71 -2.83 6.57
N ILE A 152 13.51 -3.35 6.85
CA ILE A 152 13.14 -4.75 6.52
C ILE A 152 13.07 -4.94 5.00
N CYS A 153 12.37 -4.06 4.28
CA CYS A 153 12.25 -4.12 2.83
C CYS A 153 13.62 -4.00 2.15
N TRP A 154 14.46 -3.10 2.65
CA TRP A 154 15.80 -2.88 2.13
C TRP A 154 16.72 -4.08 2.34
N ALA A 155 16.72 -4.67 3.55
CA ALA A 155 17.50 -5.89 3.81
C ALA A 155 17.06 -7.06 2.90
N TYR A 156 15.77 -7.18 2.61
CA TYR A 156 15.24 -8.17 1.69
C TYR A 156 15.64 -7.90 0.23
N GLU A 157 15.38 -6.69 -0.27
CA GLU A 157 15.68 -6.29 -1.65
C GLU A 157 17.18 -6.26 -1.93
N TYR A 158 18.02 -5.91 -0.94
CA TYR A 158 19.47 -5.96 -1.08
C TYR A 158 19.99 -7.38 -1.32
N ARG A 159 19.41 -8.37 -0.63
CA ARG A 159 19.75 -9.80 -0.87
C ARG A 159 19.33 -10.25 -2.27
N LEU A 160 18.20 -9.76 -2.77
CA LEU A 160 17.74 -10.05 -4.15
C LEU A 160 18.64 -9.36 -5.18
N ALA A 161 18.92 -8.07 -5.00
CA ALA A 161 19.78 -7.29 -5.87
C ALA A 161 21.20 -7.87 -5.98
N LEU A 162 21.78 -8.33 -4.88
CA LEU A 162 23.08 -8.99 -4.89
C LEU A 162 23.09 -10.29 -5.72
N ARG A 163 21.97 -11.02 -5.79
CA ARG A 163 21.85 -12.22 -6.63
C ARG A 163 21.76 -11.85 -8.11
N GLU A 164 20.98 -10.81 -8.42
CA GLU A 164 20.82 -10.27 -9.78
C GLU A 164 22.17 -9.77 -10.33
N VAL A 165 22.91 -8.96 -9.56
CA VAL A 165 24.17 -8.35 -10.00
C VAL A 165 25.31 -9.37 -10.13
N LYS A 166 25.37 -10.39 -9.26
CA LYS A 166 26.41 -11.42 -9.33
C LYS A 166 26.17 -12.45 -10.44
N GLY A 167 25.06 -12.37 -11.17
CA GLY A 167 24.74 -13.29 -12.26
C GLY A 167 24.61 -14.76 -11.83
N LEU A 168 24.40 -15.02 -10.52
CA LEU A 168 24.11 -16.38 -10.09
C LEU A 168 22.73 -16.77 -10.66
N PRO A 169 22.61 -17.95 -11.27
CA PRO A 169 21.34 -18.37 -11.85
C PRO A 169 20.25 -18.29 -10.78
N VAL A 170 19.14 -17.66 -11.13
CA VAL A 170 17.90 -17.66 -10.35
C VAL A 170 17.44 -19.10 -10.27
N SER A 171 17.99 -19.84 -9.32
CA SER A 171 17.49 -21.18 -9.03
C SER A 171 16.05 -20.97 -8.59
N PRO A 172 15.05 -21.55 -9.31
CA PRO A 172 13.66 -21.42 -8.91
C PRO A 172 13.58 -21.88 -7.46
N MET A 173 13.05 -21.02 -6.58
CA MET A 173 12.88 -21.35 -5.17
C MET A 173 11.95 -22.55 -5.04
N LEU A 174 12.52 -23.77 -5.12
CA LEU A 174 11.91 -25.02 -4.71
C LEU A 174 11.90 -25.17 -3.17
N HIS A 175 11.95 -24.06 -2.43
CA HIS A 175 11.97 -24.03 -0.97
C HIS A 175 11.03 -22.95 -0.42
N ALA A 176 9.78 -22.93 -0.88
CA ALA A 176 8.70 -22.21 -0.19
C ALA A 176 8.51 -22.72 1.27
N THR A 177 8.96 -23.94 1.56
CA THR A 177 8.91 -24.57 2.89
C THR A 177 10.05 -24.12 3.83
N GLU A 178 11.26 -23.85 3.32
CA GLU A 178 12.39 -23.43 4.17
C GLU A 178 12.36 -21.93 4.50
N THR A 179 11.83 -21.08 3.62
CA THR A 179 11.53 -19.69 3.97
C THR A 179 10.44 -19.61 5.04
N GLY A 180 9.49 -20.55 5.03
CA GLY A 180 8.53 -20.72 6.12
C GLY A 180 9.22 -21.11 7.43
N ALA A 181 10.16 -22.06 7.39
CA ALA A 181 10.92 -22.48 8.57
C ALA A 181 11.84 -21.37 9.12
N ALA A 182 12.48 -20.58 8.26
CA ALA A 182 13.30 -19.42 8.67
C ALA A 182 12.44 -18.28 9.23
N ALA A 183 11.26 -18.05 8.67
CA ALA A 183 10.29 -17.11 9.21
C ALA A 183 9.72 -17.59 10.55
N LEU A 184 9.47 -18.90 10.70
CA LEU A 184 9.02 -19.54 11.95
C LEU A 184 10.13 -19.53 13.01
N GLN A 185 11.40 -19.75 12.64
CA GLN A 185 12.54 -19.65 13.56
C GLN A 185 12.83 -18.20 13.96
N ALA A 186 12.65 -17.24 13.05
CA ALA A 186 12.71 -15.82 13.38
C ALA A 186 11.54 -15.42 14.29
N LEU A 187 10.34 -15.98 14.08
CA LEU A 187 9.18 -15.84 14.95
C LEU A 187 9.42 -16.47 16.33
N ASP A 188 10.03 -17.65 16.40
CA ASP A 188 10.35 -18.33 17.67
C ASP A 188 11.48 -17.61 18.42
N GLY A 189 12.47 -17.05 17.72
CA GLY A 189 13.49 -16.17 18.29
C GLY A 189 12.90 -14.87 18.82
N LEU A 190 11.96 -14.26 18.10
CA LEU A 190 11.19 -13.11 18.58
C LEU A 190 10.33 -13.50 19.79
N ARG A 191 9.65 -14.65 19.74
CA ARG A 191 8.77 -15.17 20.78
C ARG A 191 9.52 -15.43 22.09
N GLN A 192 10.74 -15.96 22.00
CA GLN A 192 11.64 -16.16 23.14
C GLN A 192 12.18 -14.83 23.69
N GLN A 193 12.57 -13.87 22.83
CA GLN A 193 12.98 -12.53 23.29
C GLN A 193 11.84 -11.70 23.88
N LEU A 194 10.60 -11.97 23.49
CA LEU A 194 9.40 -11.25 23.92
C LEU A 194 8.67 -11.91 25.10
N GLY A 195 9.20 -13.02 25.65
CA GLY A 195 8.64 -13.68 26.83
C GLY A 195 7.24 -14.28 26.65
N LEU A 196 6.82 -14.54 25.40
CA LEU A 196 5.51 -15.12 25.10
C LEU A 196 5.54 -16.65 25.29
N SER A 197 5.78 -17.05 26.54
CA SER A 197 5.43 -18.37 27.04
C SER A 197 3.90 -18.47 27.03
N VAL A 198 3.34 -19.43 26.29
CA VAL A 198 1.98 -19.88 26.55
C VAL A 198 2.07 -20.70 27.83
N ALA A 199 2.05 -20.00 28.97
CA ALA A 199 1.87 -20.63 30.26
C ALA A 199 0.38 -20.92 30.39
N SER A 200 0.03 -22.19 30.25
CA SER A 200 -0.99 -22.79 31.10
C SER A 200 -0.87 -22.21 32.51
N THR A 201 -1.92 -21.52 32.94
CA THR A 201 -2.24 -21.15 34.34
C THR A 201 -1.16 -21.42 35.37
N SER A 202 -0.43 -20.37 35.76
CA SER A 202 -0.06 -20.16 37.16
C SER A 202 0.22 -18.67 37.37
N LEU A 203 -0.40 -18.13 38.41
CA LEU A 203 -0.10 -16.81 38.92
C LEU A 203 1.37 -16.77 39.32
N ASP A 204 2.13 -15.82 38.78
CA ASP A 204 3.00 -15.04 39.64
C ASP A 204 3.30 -13.66 39.05
N THR A 205 3.07 -12.68 39.90
CA THR A 205 3.20 -11.26 39.61
C THR A 205 4.66 -10.89 39.82
N SER A 206 5.43 -10.69 38.75
CA SER A 206 6.73 -10.02 38.86
C SER A 206 6.85 -8.85 37.88
N ARG A 207 7.06 -7.67 38.48
CA ARG A 207 7.35 -6.40 37.81
C ARG A 207 8.65 -6.53 37.01
N SER A 208 8.63 -6.28 35.70
CA SER A 208 9.79 -5.72 34.98
C SER A 208 9.42 -4.97 33.69
N SER A 209 9.91 -3.72 33.62
CA SER A 209 10.15 -2.83 32.46
C SER A 209 9.14 -2.74 31.30
N GLY A 210 8.32 -1.69 31.33
CA GLY A 210 7.33 -1.33 30.30
C GLY A 210 7.85 -0.63 29.04
N ARG A 211 8.60 -1.32 28.16
CA ARG A 211 8.94 -0.79 26.82
C ARG A 211 8.81 -1.75 25.63
N SER A 212 8.48 -3.03 25.82
CA SER A 212 8.50 -4.04 24.73
C SER A 212 7.13 -4.41 24.11
N GLY A 213 6.00 -4.05 24.72
CA GLY A 213 4.66 -4.51 24.29
C GLY A 213 4.11 -3.90 23.00
N TRP A 214 4.67 -2.80 22.50
CA TRP A 214 4.17 -2.12 21.29
C TRP A 214 4.80 -2.64 20.00
N ALA A 215 6.02 -3.19 20.08
CA ALA A 215 6.72 -3.80 18.95
C ALA A 215 6.00 -5.09 18.50
N THR A 216 5.46 -5.86 19.44
CA THR A 216 4.64 -7.06 19.19
C THR A 216 3.34 -6.74 18.46
N VAL A 217 2.65 -5.67 18.85
CA VAL A 217 1.41 -5.24 18.18
C VAL A 217 1.72 -4.79 16.76
N LEU A 218 2.81 -4.04 16.56
CA LEU A 218 3.22 -3.57 15.24
C LEU A 218 3.59 -4.69 14.27
N VAL A 219 4.36 -5.67 14.73
CA VAL A 219 4.73 -6.84 13.91
C VAL A 219 3.50 -7.71 13.63
N ALA A 220 2.62 -7.94 14.60
CA ALA A 220 1.39 -8.71 14.39
C ALA A 220 0.43 -8.04 13.40
N VAL A 221 0.31 -6.71 13.46
CA VAL A 221 -0.56 -5.94 12.57
C VAL A 221 0.02 -5.87 11.15
N SER A 222 1.32 -5.71 11.00
CA SER A 222 1.99 -5.72 9.69
C SER A 222 2.00 -7.12 9.05
N MET A 223 2.14 -8.20 9.85
CA MET A 223 1.98 -9.57 9.36
C MET A 223 0.53 -9.90 9.01
N GLY A 224 -0.46 -9.40 9.78
CA GLY A 224 -1.88 -9.59 9.48
C GLY A 224 -2.31 -8.88 8.18
N ALA A 225 -1.84 -7.66 7.97
CA ALA A 225 -2.07 -6.92 6.72
C ALA A 225 -1.35 -7.57 5.54
N GLY A 226 -0.12 -8.05 5.74
CA GLY A 226 0.64 -8.79 4.75
C GLY A 226 -0.02 -10.10 4.35
N ALA A 227 -0.51 -10.89 5.31
CA ALA A 227 -1.20 -12.15 5.05
C ALA A 227 -2.56 -11.94 4.34
N ALA A 228 -3.31 -10.88 4.71
CA ALA A 228 -4.54 -10.52 4.01
C ALA A 228 -4.28 -10.07 2.57
N PHE A 229 -3.24 -9.27 2.34
CA PHE A 229 -2.81 -8.85 1.00
C PHE A 229 -2.30 -10.03 0.15
N TRP A 230 -1.57 -10.98 0.77
CA TRP A 230 -1.01 -12.15 0.09
C TRP A 230 -2.07 -13.20 -0.26
N LEU A 231 -3.10 -13.38 0.59
CA LEU A 231 -4.19 -14.33 0.35
C LEU A 231 -5.24 -13.82 -0.63
N LEU A 232 -5.46 -12.50 -0.72
CA LEU A 232 -6.50 -11.91 -1.57
C LEU A 232 -5.97 -11.35 -2.89
N GLY A 233 -4.68 -11.02 -2.97
CA GLY A 233 -4.08 -10.32 -4.11
C GLY A 233 -4.63 -8.89 -4.29
N ALA A 234 -3.87 -8.04 -4.97
CA ALA A 234 -4.26 -6.64 -5.22
C ALA A 234 -5.56 -6.52 -6.06
N GLU A 235 -5.79 -7.47 -6.97
CA GLU A 235 -6.99 -7.51 -7.80
C GLU A 235 -8.23 -8.01 -7.05
N GLY A 236 -8.08 -8.95 -6.11
CA GLY A 236 -9.18 -9.44 -5.27
C GLY A 236 -9.67 -8.38 -4.28
N LEU A 237 -8.75 -7.57 -3.74
CA LEU A 237 -9.11 -6.47 -2.86
C LEU A 237 -9.80 -5.33 -3.63
N ARG A 238 -9.32 -5.03 -4.84
CA ARG A 238 -9.90 -4.02 -5.72
C ARG A 238 -11.30 -4.42 -6.19
N THR A 239 -11.49 -5.65 -6.64
CA THR A 239 -12.81 -6.16 -7.05
C THR A 239 -13.79 -6.22 -5.89
N ALA A 240 -13.36 -6.65 -4.70
CA ALA A 240 -14.22 -6.63 -3.49
C ALA A 240 -14.62 -5.21 -3.10
N TRP A 241 -13.70 -4.25 -3.19
CA TRP A 241 -13.93 -2.84 -2.91
C TRP A 241 -14.87 -2.19 -3.93
N GLU A 242 -14.63 -2.39 -5.23
CA GLU A 242 -15.49 -1.92 -6.31
C GLU A 242 -16.90 -2.50 -6.17
N THR A 243 -17.05 -3.80 -5.87
CA THR A 243 -18.37 -4.45 -5.69
C THR A 243 -19.11 -3.96 -4.44
N ALA A 244 -18.40 -3.56 -3.40
CA ALA A 244 -18.98 -2.99 -2.18
C ALA A 244 -19.44 -1.55 -2.42
N LEU A 245 -18.63 -0.74 -3.11
CA LEU A 245 -18.99 0.63 -3.52
C LEU A 245 -20.20 0.63 -4.46
N ASP A 246 -20.23 -0.26 -5.44
CA ASP A 246 -21.30 -0.33 -6.43
C ASP A 246 -22.65 -0.72 -5.76
N ARG A 247 -22.61 -1.61 -4.78
CA ARG A 247 -23.80 -1.95 -3.97
C ARG A 247 -24.24 -0.79 -3.07
N GLY A 248 -23.31 -0.08 -2.45
CA GLY A 248 -23.61 1.10 -1.65
C GLY A 248 -24.25 2.22 -2.48
N LEU A 249 -23.70 2.49 -3.66
CA LEU A 249 -24.20 3.52 -4.57
C LEU A 249 -25.60 3.21 -5.12
N ARG A 250 -25.89 1.95 -5.47
CA ARG A 250 -27.25 1.52 -5.87
C ARG A 250 -28.27 1.74 -4.77
N HIS A 251 -27.89 1.44 -3.52
CA HIS A 251 -28.76 1.66 -2.38
C HIS A 251 -29.04 3.14 -2.12
N PHE A 252 -28.03 4.01 -2.24
CA PHE A 252 -28.19 5.46 -2.12
C PHE A 252 -28.97 6.09 -3.28
N ARG A 253 -28.89 5.51 -4.48
CA ARG A 253 -29.65 5.98 -5.65
C ARG A 253 -31.14 5.63 -5.57
N GLY A 254 -31.57 4.87 -4.54
CA GLY A 254 -32.95 4.43 -4.39
C GLY A 254 -33.37 3.44 -5.48
N GLU A 255 -32.41 2.82 -6.18
CA GLU A 255 -32.68 1.72 -7.09
C GLU A 255 -33.03 0.52 -6.22
N ALA A 256 -34.33 0.28 -6.05
CA ALA A 256 -34.85 -0.90 -5.40
C ALA A 256 -34.18 -2.13 -6.02
N SER A 257 -33.61 -2.97 -5.16
CA SER A 257 -33.11 -4.28 -5.56
C SER A 257 -34.22 -4.97 -6.35
N PRO A 258 -33.97 -5.51 -7.55
CA PRO A 258 -34.99 -6.21 -8.30
C PRO A 258 -35.52 -7.31 -7.39
N GLU A 259 -36.79 -7.16 -7.00
CA GLU A 259 -37.49 -8.15 -6.21
C GLU A 259 -37.34 -9.49 -6.92
N GLY A 260 -36.65 -10.42 -6.25
CA GLY A 260 -36.64 -11.81 -6.65
C GLY A 260 -38.08 -12.33 -6.64
N PRO A 261 -38.42 -13.25 -7.56
CA PRO A 261 -39.79 -13.56 -7.92
C PRO A 261 -40.59 -14.02 -6.71
N GLU A 262 -41.75 -13.38 -6.53
CA GLU A 262 -42.80 -13.79 -5.61
C GLU A 262 -43.16 -15.28 -5.82
N THR A 263 -42.61 -16.16 -5.00
CA THR A 263 -43.16 -17.51 -4.81
C THR A 263 -44.36 -17.42 -3.86
N SER A 264 -45.42 -16.80 -4.37
CA SER A 264 -46.77 -16.91 -3.82
C SER A 264 -47.34 -18.28 -4.20
N ALA A 265 -47.04 -19.30 -3.40
CA ALA A 265 -47.73 -20.58 -3.42
C ALA A 265 -48.17 -20.91 -1.99
N ARG A 266 -49.30 -20.33 -1.58
CA ARG A 266 -50.02 -20.68 -0.36
C ARG A 266 -50.64 -22.06 -0.57
N PRO A 267 -50.25 -23.12 0.18
CA PRO A 267 -50.94 -24.40 0.08
C PRO A 267 -52.33 -24.26 0.72
N ALA A 268 -53.36 -24.57 -0.05
CA ALA A 268 -54.74 -24.62 0.41
C ALA A 268 -54.91 -25.72 1.47
N LEU A 269 -55.39 -25.35 2.66
CA LEU A 269 -55.78 -26.27 3.72
C LEU A 269 -57.05 -27.05 3.31
N PRO A 270 -57.08 -28.38 3.44
CA PRO A 270 -58.28 -29.16 3.18
C PRO A 270 -59.32 -28.97 4.29
N ALA A 271 -60.58 -28.76 3.88
CA ALA A 271 -61.73 -28.61 4.77
C ALA A 271 -62.03 -29.92 5.51
N LEU A 272 -62.18 -29.84 6.85
CA LEU A 272 -62.64 -30.95 7.67
C LEU A 272 -64.17 -31.14 7.49
N PRO A 273 -64.65 -32.39 7.34
CA PRO A 273 -66.07 -32.69 7.31
C PRO A 273 -66.67 -32.51 8.72
N ARG A 274 -67.82 -31.84 8.78
CA ARG A 274 -68.66 -31.78 9.98
C ARG A 274 -69.45 -33.09 10.10
N SER A 275 -69.31 -33.75 11.25
CA SER A 275 -70.28 -34.68 11.81
C SER A 275 -70.28 -34.53 13.32
#